data_AF-A0AAU1BA56-F1
#
_entry.id   AF-A0AAU1BA56-F1
#
_cell.length_a   1.000
_cell.length_b   1.000
_cell.length_c   1.000
_cell.angle_alpha   90.00
_cell.angle_beta   90.00
_cell.angle_gamma   90.00
#
_symmetry.space_group_name_H-M   'P 1'
#
loop_
_entity.id
_entity.type
_entity.pdbx_description
1 polymer ?
#
loop_
_entity_poly.entity_id
_entity_poly.type
_entity_poly.pdbx_seq_one_letter_code
_entity_poly.pdbx_strand_id
1 'polypeptide(L)'
;MDTDRRHTAIRLPEGSWWDWEVISWTPVELRLAAGRDLTYSHGLELVFGDPVYVSCPAMFQDPVFREPAADEVRRVVEGLGEQPSVLVAFEADGGGPAPVSCLIAAERVEVVRGVVPRAEVRRRGQSVP
;
A
#
# COMPACT_ATOMS: atom_id res chain seq x y z
N MET A 1 26.23 -12.16 -5.24
CA MET A 1 26.37 -11.14 -4.17
C MET A 1 26.05 -9.80 -4.81
N ASP A 2 24.81 -9.36 -4.64
CA ASP A 2 24.34 -8.00 -4.96
C ASP A 2 23.12 -7.78 -4.06
N THR A 3 23.38 -7.48 -2.78
CA THR A 3 22.36 -7.36 -1.71
C THR A 3 22.01 -5.91 -1.39
N ASP A 4 22.36 -4.95 -2.25
CA ASP A 4 22.02 -3.53 -2.07
C ASP A 4 20.94 -3.07 -3.08
N ARG A 5 19.85 -3.83 -3.21
CA ARG A 5 18.62 -3.25 -3.74
C ARG A 5 17.92 -2.53 -2.59
N ARG A 6 18.17 -1.23 -2.48
CA ARG A 6 17.49 -0.34 -1.53
C ARG A 6 15.99 -0.41 -1.77
N HIS A 7 15.23 -0.83 -0.77
CA HIS A 7 13.77 -0.78 -0.84
C HIS A 7 13.32 0.67 -1.02
N THR A 8 12.37 0.88 -1.92
CA THR A 8 11.98 2.24 -2.31
C THR A 8 11.10 2.85 -1.24
N ALA A 9 11.63 3.84 -0.51
CA ALA A 9 10.80 4.74 0.28
C ALA A 9 9.88 5.51 -0.69
N ILE A 10 8.58 5.24 -0.63
CA ILE A 10 7.59 5.92 -1.48
C ILE A 10 7.54 7.39 -1.11
N ARG A 11 7.65 8.27 -2.11
CA ARG A 11 7.32 9.69 -1.95
C ARG A 11 5.90 9.93 -2.38
N LEU A 12 5.05 10.25 -1.42
CA LEU A 12 3.69 10.68 -1.69
C LEU A 12 3.66 12.14 -2.15
N PRO A 13 2.70 12.53 -3.01
CA PRO A 13 2.45 13.93 -3.28
C PRO A 13 2.01 14.64 -1.99
N GLU A 14 2.19 15.95 -1.92
CA GLU A 14 1.65 16.74 -0.81
C GLU A 14 0.11 16.65 -0.76
N GLY A 15 -0.45 16.62 0.45
CA GLY A 15 -1.89 16.58 0.65
C GLY A 15 -2.26 16.05 2.04
N SER A 16 -3.55 16.13 2.35
CA SER A 16 -4.12 15.67 3.63
C SER A 16 -4.48 14.19 3.55
N TRP A 17 -3.49 13.33 3.36
CA TRP A 17 -3.66 11.87 3.22
C TRP A 17 -3.68 11.19 4.58
N TRP A 18 -4.72 11.43 5.38
CA TRP A 18 -4.80 10.85 6.73
C TRP A 18 -5.71 9.64 6.79
N ASP A 19 -6.83 9.59 6.07
CA ASP A 19 -7.64 8.37 5.95
C ASP A 19 -7.13 7.50 4.81
N TRP A 20 -7.04 6.20 5.07
CA TRP A 20 -6.63 5.19 4.10
C TRP A 20 -7.55 3.96 4.11
N GLU A 21 -7.85 3.43 2.93
CA GLU A 21 -8.72 2.26 2.76
C GLU A 21 -8.18 1.36 1.63
N VAL A 22 -8.22 0.04 1.85
CA VAL A 22 -8.07 -0.95 0.79
C VAL A 22 -9.35 -0.96 -0.03
N ILE A 23 -9.30 -0.38 -1.23
CA ILE A 23 -10.48 -0.22 -2.09
C ILE A 23 -10.63 -1.31 -3.16
N SER A 24 -9.55 -2.06 -3.42
CA SER A 24 -9.56 -3.25 -4.30
C SER A 24 -8.39 -4.17 -3.92
N TRP A 25 -8.63 -5.47 -3.90
CA TRP A 25 -7.59 -6.48 -3.73
C TRP A 25 -7.87 -7.71 -4.57
N THR A 26 -6.96 -8.00 -5.50
CA THR A 26 -6.96 -9.14 -6.39
C THR A 26 -5.55 -9.73 -6.47
N PRO A 27 -5.34 -10.92 -7.06
CA PRO A 27 -4.00 -11.47 -7.24
C PRO A 27 -3.06 -10.60 -8.09
N VAL A 28 -3.59 -9.75 -8.96
CA VAL A 28 -2.80 -8.91 -9.89
C VAL A 28 -2.63 -7.47 -9.39
N GLU A 29 -3.43 -7.06 -8.41
CA GLU A 29 -3.47 -5.67 -7.99
C GLU A 29 -4.03 -5.49 -6.58
N LEU A 30 -3.36 -4.67 -5.78
CA LEU A 30 -3.86 -4.11 -4.53
C LEU A 30 -3.93 -2.58 -4.66
N ARG A 31 -5.07 -1.99 -4.30
CA ARG A 31 -5.26 -0.53 -4.32
C ARG A 31 -5.57 0.01 -2.94
N LEU A 32 -4.78 0.99 -2.53
CA LEU A 32 -5.05 1.81 -1.34
C LEU A 32 -5.52 3.18 -1.81
N ALA A 33 -6.66 3.65 -1.31
CA ALA A 33 -7.11 5.02 -1.47
C ALA A 33 -6.71 5.85 -0.26
N ALA A 34 -6.37 7.11 -0.48
CA ALA A 34 -6.12 8.06 0.58
C ALA A 34 -6.80 9.42 0.36
N GLY A 35 -7.20 10.03 1.47
CA GLY A 35 -7.94 11.29 1.45
C GLY A 35 -8.08 11.91 2.83
N ARG A 36 -8.70 13.08 2.85
CA ARG A 36 -9.16 13.72 4.08
C ARG A 36 -10.50 13.16 4.55
N ASP A 37 -11.25 12.59 3.64
CA ASP A 37 -12.45 11.81 3.91
C ASP A 37 -12.57 10.86 2.72
N LEU A 38 -13.01 9.63 2.96
CA LEU A 38 -13.14 8.60 1.92
C LEU A 38 -14.61 8.32 1.56
N THR A 39 -15.52 9.15 2.09
CA THR A 39 -16.97 8.94 2.01
C THR A 39 -17.47 8.96 0.56
N TYR A 40 -16.97 9.91 -0.25
CA TYR A 40 -17.46 10.12 -1.61
C TYR A 40 -16.37 10.02 -2.68
N SER A 41 -15.15 10.45 -2.35
CA SER A 41 -14.02 10.46 -3.26
C SER A 41 -12.72 10.48 -2.48
N HIS A 42 -11.64 10.07 -3.11
CA HIS A 42 -10.29 10.16 -2.58
C HIS A 42 -9.38 10.90 -3.57
N GLY A 43 -8.29 11.47 -3.07
CA GLY A 43 -7.40 12.31 -3.87
C GLY A 43 -6.09 11.63 -4.29
N LEU A 44 -5.83 10.44 -3.74
CA LEU A 44 -4.62 9.67 -3.91
C LEU A 44 -4.94 8.17 -3.96
N GLU A 45 -4.33 7.44 -4.90
CA GLU A 45 -4.26 5.98 -4.85
C GLU A 45 -2.81 5.50 -4.85
N LEU A 46 -2.52 4.46 -4.07
CA LEU A 46 -1.36 3.61 -4.27
C LEU A 46 -1.82 2.30 -4.92
N VAL A 47 -1.27 2.02 -6.10
CA VAL A 47 -1.59 0.82 -6.87
C VAL A 47 -0.38 -0.09 -6.87
N PHE A 48 -0.50 -1.21 -6.17
CA PHE A 48 0.53 -2.25 -6.11
C PHE A 48 0.20 -3.32 -7.15
N GLY A 49 1.11 -3.54 -8.09
CA GLY A 49 0.96 -4.55 -9.12
C GLY A 49 1.57 -5.87 -8.68
N ASP A 50 0.81 -6.95 -8.86
CA ASP A 50 1.17 -8.32 -8.49
C ASP A 50 1.61 -8.41 -7.02
N PRO A 51 0.70 -8.10 -6.06
CA PRO A 51 1.02 -8.13 -4.64
C PRO A 51 1.26 -9.57 -4.17
N VAL A 52 2.44 -9.83 -3.63
CA VAL A 52 2.88 -11.16 -3.17
C VAL A 52 2.85 -11.30 -1.65
N TYR A 53 2.83 -10.17 -0.93
CA TYR A 53 2.66 -10.14 0.53
C TYR A 53 1.90 -8.89 0.95
N VAL A 54 0.88 -9.03 1.79
CA VAL A 54 0.09 -7.91 2.32
C VAL A 54 -0.17 -8.13 3.80
N SER A 55 0.35 -7.23 4.62
CA SER A 55 0.04 -7.12 6.04
C SER A 55 -0.33 -5.68 6.34
N CYS A 56 -1.61 -5.36 6.24
CA CYS A 56 -2.17 -4.09 6.66
C CYS A 56 -3.66 -4.25 6.99
N PRO A 57 -4.23 -3.39 7.85
CA PRO A 57 -5.67 -3.31 8.01
C PRO A 57 -6.38 -2.93 6.70
N ALA A 58 -7.67 -3.25 6.59
CA ALA A 58 -8.50 -2.80 5.48
C ALA A 58 -8.74 -1.27 5.51
N MET A 59 -8.69 -0.66 6.69
CA MET A 59 -8.77 0.79 6.91
C MET A 59 -7.82 1.21 8.01
N PHE A 60 -7.13 2.34 7.83
CA PHE A 60 -6.16 2.87 8.79
C PHE A 60 -5.98 4.38 8.61
N GLN A 61 -5.31 5.01 9.57
CA GLN A 61 -5.09 6.45 9.58
C GLN A 61 -3.64 6.84 9.79
N ASP A 62 -3.26 8.03 9.32
CA ASP A 62 -1.96 8.68 9.52
C ASP A 62 -0.74 7.77 9.29
N PRO A 63 -0.58 7.16 8.10
CA PRO A 63 0.55 6.27 7.85
C PRO A 63 1.87 7.03 7.81
N VAL A 64 2.85 6.52 8.54
CA VAL A 64 4.23 6.98 8.54
C VAL A 64 5.08 5.96 7.78
N PHE A 65 5.34 6.26 6.51
CA PHE A 65 6.19 5.43 5.65
C PHE A 65 7.64 5.49 6.14
N ARG A 66 8.27 4.31 6.18
CA ARG A 66 9.66 4.15 6.62
C ARG A 66 10.37 3.11 5.78
N GLU A 67 11.68 3.06 5.93
CA GLU A 67 12.46 1.95 5.39
C GLU A 67 12.07 0.64 6.11
N PRO A 68 11.91 -0.48 5.39
CA PRO A 68 11.69 -1.78 6.01
C PRO A 68 12.88 -2.18 6.89
N ALA A 69 12.61 -2.66 8.10
CA ALA A 69 13.65 -3.16 8.99
C ALA A 69 14.25 -4.46 8.44
N ALA A 70 15.52 -4.74 8.75
CA ALA A 70 16.21 -5.92 8.23
C ALA A 70 15.48 -7.25 8.53
N ASP A 71 14.86 -7.38 9.70
CA ASP A 71 14.07 -8.56 10.06
C ASP A 71 12.72 -8.65 9.33
N GLU A 72 12.13 -7.53 8.90
CA GLU A 72 10.94 -7.52 8.05
C GLU A 72 11.31 -7.99 6.64
N VAL A 73 12.41 -7.46 6.09
CA VAL A 73 12.96 -7.89 4.81
C VAL A 73 13.23 -9.38 4.83
N ARG A 74 13.98 -9.86 5.83
CA ARG A 74 14.36 -11.26 5.95
C ARG A 74 13.13 -12.18 5.99
N ARG A 75 12.12 -11.84 6.81
CA ARG A 75 10.87 -12.62 6.90
C ARG A 75 10.13 -12.72 5.57
N VAL A 76 10.06 -11.61 4.82
CA VAL A 76 9.41 -11.60 3.51
C VAL A 76 10.20 -12.44 2.50
N VAL A 77 11.52 -12.26 2.43
CA VAL A 77 12.39 -13.01 1.50
C VAL A 77 12.34 -14.51 1.81
N GLU A 78 12.41 -14.90 3.07
CA GLU A 78 12.30 -16.32 3.48
C GLU A 78 10.93 -16.91 3.13
N GLY A 79 9.85 -16.12 3.28
CA GLY A 79 8.49 -16.57 2.96
C GLY A 79 8.21 -16.68 1.46
N LEU A 80 8.78 -15.79 0.65
CA LEU A 80 8.60 -15.77 -0.80
C LEU A 80 9.61 -16.67 -1.54
N GLY A 81 10.76 -16.95 -0.94
CA GLY A 81 11.88 -17.63 -1.59
C GLY A 81 12.70 -16.73 -2.52
N GLU A 82 12.31 -15.47 -2.68
CA GLU A 82 12.99 -14.47 -3.50
C GLU A 82 12.82 -13.06 -2.92
N GLN A 83 13.62 -12.11 -3.42
CA GLN A 83 13.53 -10.72 -3.00
C GLN A 83 12.51 -9.96 -3.86
N PRO A 84 11.45 -9.39 -3.26
CA PRO A 84 10.45 -8.64 -4.02
C PRO A 84 11.05 -7.36 -4.60
N SER A 85 10.56 -6.97 -5.78
CA SER A 85 10.98 -5.72 -6.44
C SER A 85 10.60 -4.48 -5.64
N VAL A 86 9.45 -4.50 -4.96
CA VAL A 86 8.97 -3.42 -4.08
C VAL A 86 8.62 -3.99 -2.70
N LEU A 87 9.12 -3.34 -1.65
CA LEU A 87 8.74 -3.59 -0.27
C LEU A 87 8.49 -2.27 0.45
N VAL A 88 7.28 -2.10 0.96
CA VAL A 88 6.82 -0.87 1.61
C VAL A 88 6.48 -1.18 3.06
N ALA A 89 7.15 -0.49 3.97
CA ALA A 89 6.86 -0.54 5.40
C ALA A 89 6.28 0.80 5.86
N PHE A 90 5.28 0.75 6.71
CA PHE A 90 4.71 1.93 7.35
C PHE A 90 4.08 1.59 8.69
N GLU A 91 4.07 2.55 9.60
CA GLU A 91 3.25 2.46 10.81
C GLU A 91 1.96 3.23 10.56
N ALA A 92 0.81 2.74 11.04
CA ALA A 92 -0.45 3.45 10.92
C ALA A 92 -1.30 3.30 12.17
N ASP A 93 -2.23 4.23 12.40
CA ASP A 93 -3.29 4.02 13.37
C ASP A 93 -4.33 3.04 12.80
N GLY A 94 -4.44 1.86 13.42
CA GLY A 94 -5.42 0.83 13.07
C GLY A 94 -6.73 0.92 13.87
N GLY A 95 -6.96 1.99 14.63
CA GLY A 95 -8.09 2.14 15.56
C GLY A 95 -7.90 1.42 16.90
N GLY A 96 -6.68 0.99 17.20
CA GLY A 96 -6.30 0.29 18.42
C GLY A 96 -5.51 1.17 19.40
N PRO A 97 -5.10 0.64 20.56
CA PRO A 97 -4.33 1.40 21.56
C PRO A 97 -2.89 1.71 21.14
N ALA A 98 -2.39 1.10 20.07
CA ALA A 98 -1.04 1.30 19.56
C ALA A 98 -1.05 1.30 18.02
N PRO A 99 -0.10 2.01 17.37
CA PRO A 99 0.11 1.91 15.94
C PRO A 99 0.38 0.48 15.50
N VAL A 100 -0.06 0.15 14.29
CA VAL A 100 0.16 -1.13 13.64
C VAL A 100 1.27 -1.01 12.60
N SER A 101 2.24 -1.92 12.69
CA SER A 101 3.28 -2.04 11.67
C SER A 101 2.73 -2.79 10.46
N CYS A 102 2.77 -2.14 9.31
CA CYS A 102 2.24 -2.64 8.05
C CYS A 102 3.38 -2.89 7.06
N LEU A 103 3.21 -3.92 6.23
CA LEU A 103 4.20 -4.35 5.25
C LEU A 103 3.52 -4.87 3.98
N ILE A 104 3.89 -4.31 2.83
CA ILE A 104 3.35 -4.71 1.51
C ILE A 104 4.53 -5.00 0.58
N ALA A 105 4.52 -6.18 -0.03
CA ALA A 105 5.47 -6.58 -1.07
C ALA A 105 4.74 -6.80 -2.41
N ALA A 106 5.32 -6.29 -3.48
CA ALA A 106 4.75 -6.32 -4.82
C ALA A 106 5.85 -6.21 -5.88
N GLU A 107 5.50 -6.43 -7.15
CA GLU A 107 6.44 -6.21 -8.26
C GLU A 107 6.61 -4.74 -8.60
N ARG A 108 5.55 -3.94 -8.45
CA ARG A 108 5.57 -2.51 -8.73
C ARG A 108 4.62 -1.74 -7.82
N VAL A 109 4.88 -0.45 -7.69
CA VAL A 109 3.96 0.49 -7.06
C VAL A 109 3.82 1.75 -7.91
N GLU A 110 2.59 2.20 -8.09
CA GLU A 110 2.24 3.44 -8.79
C GLU A 110 1.50 4.38 -7.84
N VAL A 111 1.82 5.68 -7.94
CA VAL A 111 1.19 6.72 -7.14
C VAL A 111 0.30 7.56 -8.06
N VAL A 112 -1.01 7.44 -7.89
CA VAL A 112 -2.00 8.14 -8.72
C VAL A 112 -2.58 9.30 -7.93
N ARG A 113 -2.50 10.53 -8.45
CA ARG A 113 -3.09 11.72 -7.83
C ARG A 113 -4.28 12.21 -8.65
N GLY A 114 -5.37 12.55 -7.97
CA GLY A 114 -6.59 13.06 -8.60
C GLY A 114 -7.83 12.68 -7.81
N VAL A 115 -8.92 13.42 -8.01
CA VAL A 115 -10.19 13.13 -7.34
C VAL A 115 -10.86 11.95 -8.05
N VAL A 116 -10.88 10.79 -7.39
CA VAL A 116 -11.55 9.59 -7.89
C VAL A 116 -12.85 9.39 -7.11
N PRO A 117 -14.03 9.39 -7.77
CA PRO A 117 -15.28 9.08 -7.10
C PRO A 117 -15.31 7.62 -6.64
N ARG A 118 -15.82 7.37 -5.43
CA ARG A 118 -15.97 6.02 -4.84
C ARG A 118 -16.80 5.08 -5.73
N ALA A 119 -17.74 5.62 -6.50
CA ALA A 119 -18.55 4.84 -7.44
C ALA A 119 -17.75 4.29 -8.64
N GLU A 120 -16.65 4.95 -9.04
CA GLU A 120 -15.84 4.53 -10.19
C GLU A 120 -14.87 3.40 -9.84
N VAL A 121 -14.40 3.35 -8.60
CA VAL A 121 -13.60 2.24 -8.06
C VAL A 121 -14.28 0.89 -8.31
N ARG A 122 -15.58 0.81 -8.01
CA ARG A 122 -16.37 -0.42 -8.14
C ARG A 122 -16.47 -0.93 -9.59
N ARG A 123 -16.35 -0.05 -10.58
CA ARG A 123 -16.40 -0.42 -12.01
C ARG A 123 -15.05 -0.88 -12.54
N ARG A 124 -13.95 -0.33 -12.02
CA ARG A 124 -12.58 -0.72 -12.45
C ARG A 124 -12.17 -2.10 -11.94
N GLY A 125 -12.70 -2.55 -10.81
CA GLY A 125 -12.54 -3.93 -10.32
C GLY A 125 -13.37 -4.99 -11.07
N GLN A 126 -14.18 -4.59 -12.05
CA GLN A 126 -15.13 -5.46 -12.77
C GLN A 126 -14.81 -5.63 -14.27
N SER A 127 -13.65 -5.17 -14.74
CA SER A 127 -13.33 -5.18 -16.17
C SER A 127 -12.21 -6.15 -16.51
N VAL A 128 -12.56 -7.40 -16.79
CA VAL A 128 -11.90 -8.33 -17.75
C VAL A 128 -13.02 -9.28 -18.26
N PRO A 129 -13.12 -9.59 -19.58
CA PRO A 129 -14.37 -9.99 -20.27
C PRO A 129 -14.98 -11.33 -19.89
#